data_AF-A0AAQ3URT5-F1
#
_entry.id   AF-A0AAQ3URT5-F1
#
_cell.length_a   1.000
_cell.length_b   1.000
_cell.length_c   1.000
_cell.angle_alpha   90.00
_cell.angle_beta   90.00
_cell.angle_gamma   90.00
#
_symmetry.space_group_name_H-M   'P 1'
#
loop_
_entity.id
_entity.type
_entity.pdbx_description
1 polymer ?
#
loop_
_entity_poly.entity_id
_entity_poly.type
_entity_poly.pdbx_seq_one_letter_code
_entity_poly.pdbx_strand_id
1 'polypeptide(L)'
;MDPAEPGRFDKLQMAFKLSAKCLLTACSREDVNRAFPSFTGAERQRLHRMLARVMKNIHANVEELFDEICQERQVAAALDKIDDFVEEQNLDVLSSEKTSIEEIEDKISRAKKDEIERLTGLLKKVEESNNAMKGRIELLKKEEDSTAARDVLDKLKQRNSACMDAVEPA
;
A
#
# COMPACT_ATOMS: atom_id res chain seq x y z
N MET A 1 28.07 -19.22 29.52
CA MET A 1 26.92 -18.76 28.73
C MET A 1 26.99 -17.26 28.73
N ASP A 2 27.24 -16.66 27.57
CA ASP A 2 27.11 -15.21 27.46
C ASP A 2 25.65 -14.81 27.71
N PRO A 3 25.39 -13.74 28.49
CA PRO A 3 24.03 -13.27 28.66
C PRO A 3 23.48 -12.87 27.29
N ALA A 4 22.24 -13.27 27.01
CA ALA A 4 21.51 -12.81 25.83
C ALA A 4 21.59 -11.27 25.74
N GLU A 5 21.82 -10.73 24.54
CA GLU A 5 21.87 -9.28 24.38
C GLU A 5 20.56 -8.65 24.89
N PRO A 6 20.63 -7.52 25.61
CA PRO A 6 19.42 -6.83 26.06
C PRO A 6 18.56 -6.41 24.87
N GLY A 7 17.26 -6.69 24.97
CA GLY A 7 16.28 -6.29 23.96
C GLY A 7 16.15 -4.76 23.89
N ARG A 8 15.47 -4.26 22.86
CA ARG A 8 15.21 -2.81 22.72
C ARG A 8 14.46 -2.23 23.91
N PHE A 9 13.52 -2.99 24.47
CA PHE A 9 12.78 -2.56 25.65
C PHE A 9 13.68 -2.43 26.89
N ASP A 10 14.58 -3.38 27.13
CA ASP A 10 15.54 -3.31 28.24
C ASP A 10 16.44 -2.08 28.10
N LYS A 11 16.93 -1.81 26.88
CA LYS A 11 17.76 -0.64 26.57
C LYS A 11 16.99 0.65 26.83
N LEU A 12 15.72 0.73 26.42
CA LEU A 12 14.85 1.87 26.69
C LEU A 12 14.65 2.09 28.19
N GLN A 13 14.30 1.04 28.93
CA GLN A 13 14.04 1.14 30.37
C GLN A 13 15.31 1.55 31.13
N MET A 14 16.46 0.97 30.78
CA MET A 14 17.74 1.33 31.35
C MET A 14 18.10 2.80 31.07
N ALA A 15 17.96 3.26 29.82
CA ALA A 15 18.25 4.63 29.43
C ALA A 15 17.34 5.63 30.16
N PHE A 16 16.05 5.30 30.31
CA PHE A 16 15.11 6.13 31.04
C PHE A 16 15.47 6.23 32.52
N LYS A 17 15.66 5.10 33.22
CA LYS A 17 16.02 5.07 34.65
C LYS A 17 17.31 5.81 34.93
N LEU A 18 18.31 5.66 34.04
CA LEU A 18 19.56 6.41 34.14
C LEU A 18 19.34 7.92 33.98
N SER A 19 18.55 8.34 32.99
CA SER A 19 18.25 9.75 32.74
C SER A 19 17.48 10.39 33.89
N ALA A 20 16.45 9.70 34.40
CA ALA A 20 15.65 10.14 35.54
C ALA A 20 16.53 10.30 36.78
N LYS A 21 17.39 9.32 37.07
CA LYS A 21 18.37 9.40 38.17
C LYS A 21 19.29 10.60 38.01
N CYS A 22 19.91 10.78 36.85
CA CYS A 22 20.83 11.89 36.60
C CYS A 22 20.16 13.24 36.84
N LEU A 23 18.96 13.45 36.29
CA LEU A 23 18.20 14.69 36.46
C LEU A 23 17.81 14.92 37.92
N LEU A 24 17.39 13.86 38.63
CA LEU A 24 16.83 14.00 39.97
C LEU A 24 17.89 14.01 41.08
N THR A 25 19.13 13.68 40.77
CA THR A 25 20.27 13.80 41.70
C THR A 25 21.15 15.02 41.45
N ALA A 26 20.79 15.90 40.51
CA ALA A 26 21.66 17.00 40.07
C ALA A 26 21.85 18.12 41.10
N CYS A 27 20.95 18.27 42.09
CA CYS A 27 21.04 19.37 43.05
C CYS A 27 21.97 19.03 44.22
N SER A 28 23.11 19.72 44.28
CA SER A 28 24.07 19.62 45.37
C SER A 28 23.73 20.57 46.53
N ARG A 29 24.40 20.37 47.67
CA ARG A 29 24.31 21.30 48.80
C ARG A 29 24.87 22.68 48.45
N GLU A 30 25.91 22.71 47.62
CA GLU A 30 26.56 23.91 47.12
C GLU A 30 25.61 24.72 46.25
N ASP A 31 24.77 24.07 45.44
CA ASP A 31 23.75 24.75 44.64
C ASP A 31 22.71 25.45 45.54
N VAL A 32 22.30 24.81 46.63
CA VAL A 32 21.40 25.42 47.63
C VAL A 32 22.08 26.61 48.31
N ASN A 33 23.37 26.48 48.66
CA ASN A 33 24.13 27.59 49.25
C ASN A 33 24.25 28.80 48.30
N ARG A 34 24.48 28.54 47.01
CA ARG A 34 24.58 29.57 45.97
C ARG A 34 23.24 30.22 45.68
N ALA A 35 22.15 29.45 45.65
CA ALA A 35 20.82 29.95 45.34
C ALA A 35 20.17 30.73 46.50
N PHE A 36 20.51 30.40 47.76
CA PHE A 36 19.91 31.01 48.95
C PHE A 36 20.99 31.63 49.87
N PRO A 37 21.71 32.66 49.41
CA PRO A 37 22.81 33.25 50.19
C PRO A 37 22.31 33.96 51.47
N SER A 38 21.10 34.51 51.46
CA SER A 38 20.47 35.21 52.59
C SER A 38 20.05 34.29 53.73
N PHE A 39 19.94 32.99 53.50
CA PHE A 39 19.53 32.02 54.51
C PHE A 39 20.71 31.68 55.43
N THR A 40 20.42 31.39 56.69
CA THR A 40 21.39 30.85 57.63
C THR A 40 21.83 29.45 57.21
N GLY A 41 22.99 29.00 57.72
CA GLY A 41 23.48 27.64 57.46
C GLY A 41 22.48 26.54 57.89
N ALA A 42 21.75 26.76 58.98
CA ALA A 42 20.73 25.82 59.47
C ALA A 42 19.50 25.75 58.56
N GLU A 43 19.03 26.89 58.05
CA GLU A 43 17.91 26.96 57.10
C GLU A 43 18.27 26.28 55.79
N ARG A 44 19.47 26.57 55.24
CA ARG A 44 19.96 25.90 54.02
C ARG A 44 20.07 24.39 54.18
N GLN A 45 20.53 23.92 55.34
CA GLN A 45 20.60 22.48 55.61
C GLN A 45 19.21 21.83 55.72
N ARG A 46 18.23 22.52 56.33
CA ARG A 46 16.83 22.03 56.34
C ARG A 46 16.26 22.00 54.92
N LEU A 47 16.49 23.05 54.13
CA LEU A 47 16.03 23.16 52.75
C LEU A 47 16.61 22.06 51.86
N HIS A 48 17.92 21.83 51.92
CA HIS A 48 18.57 20.75 51.16
C HIS A 48 18.01 19.37 51.53
N ARG A 49 17.78 19.09 52.81
CA ARG A 49 17.16 17.83 53.25
C ARG A 49 15.73 17.67 52.74
N MET A 50 14.95 18.74 52.78
CA MET A 50 13.58 18.75 52.25
C MET A 50 13.60 18.50 50.74
N LEU A 51 14.46 19.20 50.00
CA LEU A 51 14.61 19.03 48.55
C LEU A 51 15.01 17.60 48.21
N ALA A 52 16.03 17.03 48.86
CA ALA A 52 16.44 15.65 48.65
C ALA A 52 15.28 14.65 48.86
N ARG A 53 14.42 14.90 49.86
CA ARG A 53 13.24 14.07 50.11
C ARG A 53 12.18 14.20 49.00
N VAL A 54 11.93 15.43 48.53
CA VAL A 54 11.02 15.69 47.41
C VAL A 54 11.54 15.02 46.14
N MET A 55 12.81 15.21 45.80
CA MET A 55 13.44 14.62 44.62
C MET A 55 13.37 13.08 44.64
N LYS A 56 13.61 12.45 45.80
CA LYS A 56 13.46 11.00 45.96
C LYS A 56 12.03 10.52 45.71
N ASN A 57 11.02 11.24 46.20
CA ASN A 57 9.62 10.90 45.97
C ASN A 57 9.23 11.08 44.50
N ILE A 58 9.68 12.18 43.87
CA ILE A 58 9.47 12.42 42.44
C ILE A 58 10.13 11.30 41.61
N HIS A 59 11.33 10.87 41.97
CA HIS A 59 12.03 9.77 41.28
C HIS A 59 11.17 8.51 41.27
N ALA A 60 10.73 8.04 42.43
CA ALA A 60 9.90 6.85 42.52
C ALA A 60 8.61 6.98 41.69
N ASN A 61 7.92 8.12 41.81
CA ASN A 61 6.68 8.37 41.09
C ASN A 61 6.88 8.43 39.56
N VAL A 62 7.98 9.02 39.08
CA VAL A 62 8.28 9.10 37.65
C VAL A 62 8.63 7.73 37.06
N GLU A 63 9.39 6.91 37.80
CA GLU A 63 9.68 5.53 37.36
C GLU A 63 8.42 4.67 37.32
N GLU A 64 7.56 4.78 38.33
CA GLU A 64 6.27 4.07 38.38
C GLU A 64 5.35 4.48 37.22
N LEU A 65 5.15 5.78 37.00
CA LEU A 65 4.35 6.28 35.88
C LEU A 65 4.91 5.86 34.51
N PHE A 66 6.23 5.81 34.36
CA PHE A 66 6.85 5.33 33.13
C PHE A 66 6.54 3.85 32.89
N ASP A 67 6.70 3.00 33.91
CA ASP A 67 6.44 1.58 33.80
C ASP A 67 4.93 1.33 33.53
N GLU A 68 4.02 2.09 34.17
CA GLU A 68 2.57 2.06 33.90
C GLU A 68 2.23 2.43 32.44
N ILE A 69 2.78 3.55 31.93
CA ILE A 69 2.56 3.98 30.54
C ILE A 69 3.09 2.93 29.56
N CYS A 70 4.26 2.35 29.82
CA CYS A 70 4.84 1.31 28.98
C CYS A 70 3.94 0.07 28.93
N GLN A 71 3.36 -0.31 30.08
CA GLN A 71 2.43 -1.41 30.18
C GLN A 71 1.10 -1.11 29.47
N GLU A 72 0.48 0.04 29.72
CA GLU A 72 -0.79 0.47 29.11
C GLU A 72 -0.68 0.51 27.58
N ARG A 73 0.44 1.01 27.07
CA ARG A 73 0.70 1.17 25.63
C ARG A 73 1.32 -0.08 24.98
N GLN A 74 1.56 -1.14 25.76
CA GLN A 74 2.18 -2.39 25.29
C GLN A 74 3.53 -2.14 24.58
N VAL A 75 4.34 -1.21 25.10
CA VAL A 75 5.61 -0.79 24.48
C VAL A 75 6.59 -1.96 24.39
N ALA A 76 6.65 -2.80 25.42
CA ALA A 76 7.48 -4.01 25.42
C ALA A 76 7.12 -4.91 24.23
N ALA A 77 5.86 -5.30 24.10
CA ALA A 77 5.39 -6.16 23.01
C ALA A 77 5.61 -5.54 21.61
N ALA A 78 5.53 -4.21 21.49
CA ALA A 78 5.82 -3.53 20.23
C ALA A 78 7.32 -3.57 19.88
N LEU A 79 8.20 -3.38 20.86
CA LEU A 79 9.64 -3.45 20.66
C LEU A 79 10.13 -4.88 20.46
N ASP A 80 9.55 -5.85 21.16
CA ASP A 80 9.85 -7.29 20.99
C ASP A 80 9.56 -7.72 19.54
N LYS A 81 8.41 -7.32 18.97
CA LYS A 81 8.09 -7.58 17.56
C LYS A 81 9.11 -6.97 16.59
N ILE A 82 9.70 -5.83 16.93
CA ILE A 82 10.74 -5.21 16.10
C ILE A 82 12.04 -6.00 16.21
N ASP A 83 12.37 -6.47 17.42
CA ASP A 83 13.53 -7.34 17.62
C ASP A 83 13.38 -8.67 16.87
N ASP A 84 12.21 -9.30 16.96
CA ASP A 84 11.86 -10.50 16.18
C ASP A 84 12.01 -10.25 14.67
N PHE A 85 11.44 -9.16 14.14
CA PHE A 85 11.54 -8.83 12.72
C PHE A 85 12.98 -8.57 12.26
N VAL A 86 13.79 -7.94 13.10
CA VAL A 86 15.21 -7.69 12.78
C VAL A 86 16.00 -9.00 12.82
N GLU A 87 15.72 -9.89 13.76
CA GLU A 87 16.33 -11.23 13.80
C GLU A 87 15.92 -12.05 12.58
N GLU A 88 14.62 -12.08 12.23
CA GLU A 88 14.11 -12.73 11.01
C GLU A 88 14.81 -12.20 9.75
N GLN A 89 14.94 -10.88 9.58
CA GLN A 89 15.63 -10.27 8.43
C GLN A 89 17.14 -10.60 8.39
N ASN A 90 17.79 -10.75 9.55
CA ASN A 90 19.20 -11.13 9.60
C ASN A 90 19.41 -12.61 9.28
N LEU A 91 18.44 -13.48 9.61
CA LEU A 91 18.47 -14.90 9.32
C LEU A 91 18.05 -15.22 7.89
N ASP A 92 17.13 -14.44 7.32
CA ASP A 92 16.74 -14.54 5.93
C ASP A 92 17.77 -13.85 5.02
N VAL A 93 18.90 -14.52 4.82
CA VAL A 93 19.95 -14.08 3.86
C VAL A 93 19.38 -13.88 2.44
N LEU A 94 18.22 -14.48 2.13
CA LEU A 94 17.53 -14.34 0.86
C LEU A 94 16.53 -13.16 0.84
N SER A 95 16.12 -12.57 1.98
CA SER A 95 15.27 -11.36 2.01
C SER A 95 16.03 -10.06 1.75
N SER A 96 17.35 -10.06 1.95
CA SER A 96 18.22 -8.96 1.50
C SER A 96 18.13 -8.78 -0.02
N GLU A 97 17.72 -9.83 -0.72
CA GLU A 97 17.20 -9.76 -2.08
C GLU A 97 15.71 -9.40 -2.01
N LYS A 98 15.42 -8.16 -1.57
CA LYS A 98 14.14 -7.45 -1.80
C LYS A 98 13.58 -7.98 -3.12
N THR A 99 12.45 -8.71 -3.15
CA THR A 99 11.79 -9.23 -4.38
C THR A 99 12.45 -8.62 -5.61
N SER A 100 13.47 -9.31 -6.14
CA SER A 100 14.49 -8.63 -6.94
C SER A 100 13.79 -7.84 -8.03
N ILE A 101 14.35 -6.68 -8.39
CA ILE A 101 13.79 -5.89 -9.51
C ILE A 101 13.55 -6.82 -10.72
N GLU A 102 14.41 -7.81 -10.88
CA GLU A 102 14.33 -8.93 -11.82
C GLU A 102 13.06 -9.82 -11.63
N GLU A 103 12.73 -10.26 -10.41
CA GLU A 103 11.48 -11.01 -10.16
C GLU A 103 10.22 -10.20 -10.47
N ILE A 104 10.23 -8.89 -10.18
CA ILE A 104 9.12 -7.99 -10.50
C ILE A 104 9.02 -7.82 -12.02
N GLU A 105 10.15 -7.63 -12.69
CA GLU A 105 10.24 -7.53 -14.15
C GLU A 105 9.74 -8.81 -14.83
N ASP A 106 10.07 -9.98 -14.30
CA ASP A 106 9.62 -11.28 -14.81
C ASP A 106 8.12 -11.50 -14.64
N LYS A 107 7.55 -11.10 -13.50
CA LYS A 107 6.11 -11.17 -13.26
C LYS A 107 5.35 -10.24 -14.19
N ILE A 108 5.82 -8.99 -14.36
CA ILE A 108 5.22 -8.01 -15.27
C ILE A 108 5.34 -8.48 -16.72
N SER A 109 6.48 -9.03 -17.11
CA SER A 109 6.73 -9.53 -18.46
C SER A 109 5.82 -10.70 -18.81
N ARG A 110 5.61 -11.65 -17.88
CA ARG A 110 4.61 -12.73 -18.07
C ARG A 110 3.20 -12.17 -18.21
N ALA A 111 2.76 -11.30 -17.31
CA ALA A 111 1.42 -10.74 -17.36
C ALA A 111 1.16 -9.97 -18.68
N LYS A 112 2.15 -9.21 -19.16
CA LYS A 112 2.07 -8.52 -20.46
C LYS A 112 1.98 -9.50 -21.62
N LYS A 113 2.75 -10.58 -21.59
CA LYS A 113 2.74 -11.60 -22.65
C LYS A 113 1.37 -12.29 -22.73
N ASP A 114 0.82 -12.71 -21.58
CA ASP A 114 -0.49 -13.36 -21.51
C ASP A 114 -1.60 -12.44 -22.02
N GLU A 115 -1.54 -11.14 -21.69
CA GLU A 115 -2.51 -10.16 -22.18
C GLU A 115 -2.39 -9.91 -23.69
N ILE A 116 -1.18 -9.87 -24.24
CA ILE A 116 -0.95 -9.77 -25.69
C ILE A 116 -1.55 -10.99 -26.40
N GLU A 117 -1.34 -12.20 -25.87
CA GLU A 117 -1.88 -13.43 -26.45
C GLU A 117 -3.43 -13.42 -26.42
N ARG A 118 -4.01 -13.02 -25.28
CA ARG A 118 -5.46 -12.88 -25.12
C ARG A 118 -6.06 -11.88 -26.12
N LEU A 119 -5.46 -10.69 -26.23
CA LEU A 119 -5.90 -9.63 -27.14
C LEU A 119 -5.78 -10.07 -28.61
N THR A 120 -4.67 -10.71 -28.97
CA THR A 120 -4.46 -11.25 -30.32
C THR A 120 -5.53 -12.29 -30.68
N GLY A 121 -5.88 -13.18 -29.75
CA GLY A 121 -6.93 -14.17 -29.94
C GLY A 121 -8.32 -13.54 -30.13
N LEU A 122 -8.62 -12.45 -29.40
CA LEU A 122 -9.85 -11.69 -29.60
C LEU A 122 -9.90 -10.99 -30.96
N LEU A 123 -8.79 -10.37 -31.38
CA LEU A 123 -8.67 -9.68 -32.66
C LEU A 123 -8.93 -10.63 -33.82
N LYS A 124 -8.33 -11.83 -33.78
CA LYS A 124 -8.53 -12.88 -34.78
C LYS A 124 -10.00 -13.29 -34.90
N LYS A 125 -10.69 -13.50 -33.77
CA LYS A 125 -12.12 -13.86 -33.76
C LYS A 125 -12.99 -12.78 -34.39
N VAL A 126 -12.70 -11.51 -34.09
CA VAL A 126 -13.41 -10.36 -34.67
C VAL A 126 -13.16 -10.28 -36.17
N GLU A 127 -11.92 -10.49 -36.62
CA GLU A 127 -11.54 -10.46 -38.03
C GLU A 127 -12.21 -11.59 -38.83
N GLU A 128 -12.24 -12.82 -38.29
CA GLU A 128 -12.95 -13.96 -38.88
C GLU A 128 -14.46 -13.68 -39.03
N SER A 129 -15.08 -13.12 -37.99
CA SER A 129 -16.49 -12.73 -38.03
C SER A 129 -16.77 -11.64 -39.06
N ASN A 130 -15.91 -10.62 -39.14
CA ASN A 130 -16.05 -9.52 -40.09
C ASN A 130 -15.89 -10.00 -41.55
N ASN A 131 -14.93 -10.89 -41.81
CA ASN A 131 -14.74 -11.50 -43.12
C ASN A 131 -15.95 -12.35 -43.54
N ALA A 132 -16.51 -13.15 -42.62
CA ALA A 132 -17.72 -13.92 -42.88
C ALA A 132 -18.92 -13.00 -43.20
N MET A 133 -19.05 -11.89 -42.48
CA MET A 133 -20.12 -10.92 -42.70
C MET A 133 -19.97 -10.20 -44.04
N LYS A 134 -18.75 -9.79 -44.39
CA LYS A 134 -18.43 -9.22 -45.70
C LYS A 134 -18.78 -10.17 -46.84
N GLY A 135 -18.43 -11.46 -46.71
CA GLY A 135 -18.80 -12.50 -47.68
C GLY A 135 -20.32 -12.63 -47.86
N ARG A 136 -21.09 -12.58 -46.77
CA ARG A 136 -22.56 -12.58 -46.83
C ARG A 136 -23.12 -11.34 -47.54
N ILE A 137 -22.57 -10.16 -47.26
CA ILE A 137 -22.98 -8.91 -47.92
C ILE A 137 -22.69 -8.99 -49.43
N GLU A 138 -21.54 -9.52 -49.83
CA GLU A 138 -21.19 -9.68 -51.25
C GLU A 138 -22.12 -10.66 -51.99
N LEU A 139 -22.54 -11.76 -51.34
CA LEU A 139 -23.52 -12.69 -51.90
C LEU A 139 -24.88 -12.02 -52.10
N LEU A 140 -25.38 -11.32 -51.09
CA LEU A 140 -26.67 -10.61 -51.16
C LEU A 140 -26.67 -9.54 -52.26
N LYS A 141 -25.57 -8.79 -52.40
CA LYS A 141 -25.42 -7.82 -53.50
C LYS A 141 -25.50 -8.47 -54.88
N LYS A 142 -24.88 -9.65 -55.07
CA LYS A 142 -24.95 -10.39 -56.34
C LYS A 142 -26.34 -10.95 -56.63
N GLU A 143 -27.08 -11.37 -55.60
CA GLU A 143 -28.48 -11.77 -55.74
C GLU A 143 -29.39 -10.59 -56.09
N GLU A 144 -29.16 -9.41 -55.49
CA GLU A 144 -29.89 -8.18 -55.79
C GLU A 144 -29.57 -7.63 -57.19
N ASP A 145 -28.31 -7.76 -57.64
CA ASP A 145 -27.85 -7.41 -58.99
C ASP A 145 -28.21 -8.47 -60.05
N SER A 146 -28.82 -9.60 -59.65
CA SER A 146 -29.26 -10.64 -60.58
C SER A 146 -30.32 -10.08 -61.51
N THR A 147 -29.98 -10.10 -62.80
CA THR A 147 -30.79 -9.65 -63.95
C THR A 147 -32.20 -10.25 -64.00
N ALA A 148 -32.53 -11.27 -63.21
CA ALA A 148 -33.85 -11.88 -63.14
C ALA A 148 -34.94 -10.90 -62.67
N ALA A 149 -34.69 -10.09 -61.64
CA ALA A 149 -35.69 -9.13 -61.16
C ALA A 149 -35.91 -7.98 -62.16
N ARG A 150 -34.83 -7.56 -62.83
CA ARG A 150 -34.84 -6.53 -63.87
C ARG A 150 -35.51 -7.01 -65.16
N ASP A 151 -35.22 -8.23 -65.59
CA ASP A 151 -35.82 -8.88 -66.77
C ASP A 151 -37.32 -9.13 -66.57
N VAL A 152 -37.75 -9.51 -65.37
CA VAL A 152 -39.18 -9.64 -65.04
C VAL A 152 -39.88 -8.27 -65.06
N LEU A 153 -39.25 -7.22 -64.51
CA LEU A 153 -39.80 -5.87 -64.54
C LEU A 153 -39.89 -5.32 -65.97
N ASP A 154 -38.88 -5.55 -66.80
CA ASP A 154 -38.86 -5.11 -68.19
C ASP A 154 -39.91 -5.87 -69.02
N LYS A 155 -40.07 -7.19 -68.83
CA LYS A 155 -41.15 -7.99 -69.43
C LYS A 155 -42.54 -7.54 -68.97
N LEU A 156 -42.70 -7.18 -67.70
CA LEU A 156 -43.95 -6.67 -67.16
C LEU A 156 -44.29 -5.30 -67.76
N LYS A 157 -43.32 -4.39 -67.82
CA LYS A 157 -43.48 -3.09 -68.49
C LYS A 157 -43.88 -3.26 -69.95
N GLN A 158 -43.19 -4.13 -70.67
CA GLN A 158 -43.48 -4.42 -72.08
C GLN A 158 -44.91 -4.95 -72.28
N ARG A 159 -45.36 -5.87 -71.41
CA ARG A 159 -46.75 -6.35 -71.42
C ARG A 159 -47.77 -5.28 -71.06
N ASN A 160 -47.45 -4.40 -70.11
CA ASN A 160 -48.37 -3.34 -69.69
C ASN A 160 -48.55 -2.30 -70.80
N SER A 161 -47.48 -1.92 -71.51
CA SER A 161 -47.58 -1.09 -72.72
C SER A 161 -48.38 -1.77 -73.83
N ALA A 162 -48.14 -3.07 -74.10
CA ALA A 162 -48.90 -3.82 -75.11
C ALA A 162 -50.39 -3.98 -74.77
N CYS A 163 -50.76 -3.92 -73.49
CA CYS A 163 -52.15 -3.97 -73.04
C CYS A 163 -52.82 -2.59 -73.16
N MET A 164 -52.09 -1.50 -72.85
CA MET A 164 -52.59 -0.13 -73.01
C MET A 164 -52.78 0.24 -74.48
N ASP A 165 -51.91 -0.24 -75.38
CA ASP A 165 -52.06 -0.08 -76.84
C ASP A 165 -53.22 -0.90 -77.43
N ALA A 166 -53.77 -1.87 -76.68
CA ALA A 166 -54.93 -2.67 -77.06
C ALA A 166 -56.27 -2.13 -76.50
N VAL A 167 -56.23 -1.10 -75.65
CA VAL A 167 -57.41 -0.49 -74.99
C VAL A 167 -57.85 0.82 -75.67
N GLU A 168 -57.11 1.35 -76.64
CA GLU A 168 -57.64 2.33 -77.60
C GLU A 168 -57.57 1.78 -79.03
N PRO A 169 -58.74 1.44 -79.59
CA PRO A 169 -59.17 2.23 -80.73
C PRO A 169 -60.64 2.66 -80.63
N ALA A 170 -60.83 3.95 -80.94
CA ALA A 170 -62.02 4.61 -81.48
C ALA A 170 -63.31 4.63 -80.63
#